data_AF-K1UDP0-F1
#
_entry.id   AF-K1UDP0-F1
#
_cell.length_a   1.000
_cell.length_b   1.000
_cell.length_c   1.000
_cell.angle_alpha   90.00
_cell.angle_beta   90.00
_cell.angle_gamma   90.00
#
_symmetry.space_group_name_H-M   'P 1'
#
loop_
_entity.id
_entity.type
_entity.pdbx_description
1 polymer ?
#
loop_
_entity_poly.entity_id
_entity_poly.type
_entity_poly.pdbx_seq_one_letter_code
_entity_poly.pdbx_strand_id
1 'polypeptide(L)'
;AIKSKYAETTVSTALALQWEPLYILSDPTKLLSTDLTEADYVKGADGKPIAQTADYSYNGYWVGDDNSVVIERAAGTTVFRMTNWGEGTYNVIFTINPDKKVTIEGKEYNVVTVSPQQVADNANYGAVYVSDLPSYQNGLTYEDFPCYWDGERGFHFEFHYYCGQGSFNNPNEHIAETMTLHDGSASME
;
A
#
# COMPACT_ATOMS: atom_id res chain seq x y z
N ALA A 1 -55.57 5.93 15.04
CA ALA A 1 -54.22 6.47 14.76
C ALA A 1 -53.49 5.49 13.86
N ILE A 2 -53.22 5.87 12.60
CA ILE A 2 -52.47 5.05 11.64
C ILE A 2 -51.00 5.18 12.02
N LYS A 3 -50.46 4.22 12.78
CA LYS A 3 -49.01 4.12 13.01
C LYS A 3 -48.39 3.62 11.70
N SER A 4 -47.75 4.54 11.00
CA SER A 4 -46.99 4.32 9.78
C SER A 4 -45.95 3.21 9.97
N LYS A 5 -46.07 2.14 9.17
CA LYS A 5 -44.98 1.20 8.89
C LYS A 5 -44.00 1.91 7.96
N TYR A 6 -42.89 2.41 8.49
CA TYR A 6 -41.70 2.64 7.70
C TYR A 6 -40.63 1.70 8.25
N ALA A 7 -40.32 0.66 7.46
CA ALA A 7 -39.12 -0.13 7.67
C ALA A 7 -37.97 0.68 7.04
N GLU A 8 -37.06 1.18 7.86
CA GLU A 8 -35.79 1.70 7.37
C GLU A 8 -35.03 0.54 6.74
N THR A 9 -34.88 0.59 5.42
CA THR A 9 -34.00 -0.30 4.68
C THR A 9 -32.68 0.44 4.52
N THR A 10 -31.70 0.10 5.35
CA THR A 10 -30.32 0.56 5.16
C THR A 10 -29.76 -0.16 3.95
N VAL A 11 -29.68 0.54 2.81
CA VAL A 11 -28.96 0.05 1.64
C VAL A 11 -27.49 0.42 1.84
N SER A 12 -26.70 -0.50 2.37
CA SER A 12 -25.23 -0.36 2.38
C SER A 12 -24.71 -0.86 1.03
N THR A 13 -24.59 0.03 0.04
CA THR A 13 -23.73 -0.24 -1.12
C THR A 13 -22.28 -0.14 -0.66
N ALA A 14 -21.64 -1.29 -0.41
CA ALA A 14 -20.19 -1.34 -0.38
C ALA A 14 -19.71 -1.02 -1.81
N LEU A 15 -19.16 0.17 -2.01
CA LEU A 15 -18.46 0.51 -3.25
C LEU A 15 -17.23 -0.40 -3.34
N ALA A 16 -17.32 -1.44 -4.18
CA ALA A 16 -16.17 -2.26 -4.48
C ALA A 16 -15.17 -1.43 -5.31
N LEU A 17 -13.92 -1.37 -4.87
CA LEU A 17 -12.85 -0.76 -5.66
C LEU A 17 -12.63 -1.59 -6.93
N GLN A 18 -12.64 -0.93 -8.08
CA GLN A 18 -12.25 -1.54 -9.35
C GLN A 18 -10.73 -1.50 -9.46
N TRP A 19 -10.09 -2.65 -9.28
CA TRP A 19 -8.65 -2.80 -9.40
C TRP A 19 -8.23 -2.97 -10.85
N GLU A 20 -7.20 -2.23 -11.25
CA GLU A 20 -6.59 -2.30 -12.57
C GLU A 20 -5.08 -2.50 -12.42
N PRO A 21 -4.44 -3.24 -13.34
CA PRO A 21 -2.99 -3.31 -13.38
C PRO A 21 -2.40 -1.91 -13.44
N LEU A 22 -1.42 -1.63 -12.58
CA LEU A 22 -0.56 -0.48 -12.77
C LEU A 22 0.46 -0.85 -13.85
N TYR A 23 0.82 0.11 -14.71
CA TYR A 23 1.84 -0.08 -15.74
C TYR A 23 3.06 0.76 -15.44
N ILE A 24 4.24 0.27 -15.84
CA ILE A 24 5.50 0.98 -15.63
C ILE A 24 5.48 2.31 -16.35
N LEU A 25 5.65 3.40 -15.59
CA LEU A 25 5.78 4.75 -16.12
C LEU A 25 7.24 5.03 -16.49
N SER A 26 7.44 5.64 -17.66
CA SER A 26 8.75 6.17 -18.08
C SER A 26 9.19 7.32 -17.17
N ASP A 27 8.24 8.14 -16.72
CA ASP A 27 8.42 9.18 -15.72
C ASP A 27 7.68 8.80 -14.43
N PRO A 28 8.39 8.35 -13.38
CA PRO A 28 7.75 7.86 -12.15
C PRO A 28 7.02 8.97 -11.38
N THR A 29 7.35 10.25 -11.62
CA THR A 29 6.66 11.37 -10.95
C THR A 29 5.19 11.48 -11.36
N LYS A 30 4.80 10.87 -12.48
CA LYS A 30 3.43 10.81 -12.98
C LYS A 30 2.56 9.74 -12.31
N LEU A 31 3.06 9.02 -11.31
CA LEU A 31 2.31 7.95 -10.63
C LEU A 31 0.91 8.37 -10.17
N LEU A 32 0.76 9.63 -9.75
CA LEU A 32 -0.52 10.19 -9.28
C LEU A 32 -1.33 10.87 -10.39
N SER A 33 -0.80 10.97 -11.61
CA SER A 33 -1.48 11.63 -12.72
C SER A 33 -2.79 10.93 -13.06
N THR A 34 -3.78 11.72 -13.45
CA THR A 34 -5.04 11.28 -14.07
C THR A 34 -5.04 11.49 -15.58
N ASP A 35 -4.02 12.14 -16.12
CA ASP A 35 -3.83 12.42 -17.54
C ASP A 35 -2.60 11.64 -18.02
N LEU A 36 -2.81 10.36 -18.29
CA LEU A 36 -1.80 9.44 -18.81
C LEU A 36 -2.19 9.02 -20.21
N THR A 37 -1.18 8.94 -21.07
CA THR A 37 -1.29 8.50 -22.45
C THR A 37 -0.39 7.28 -22.69
N GLU A 38 -0.56 6.61 -23.82
CA GLU A 38 0.31 5.48 -24.18
C GLU A 38 1.81 5.81 -24.19
N ALA A 39 2.18 7.08 -24.42
CA ALA A 39 3.57 7.52 -24.46
C ALA A 39 4.22 7.59 -23.06
N ASP A 40 3.41 7.59 -22.01
CA ASP A 40 3.89 7.66 -20.63
C ASP A 40 4.37 6.31 -20.11
N TYR A 41 4.01 5.21 -20.78
CA TYR A 41 4.33 3.86 -20.32
C TYR A 41 5.57 3.28 -21.01
N VAL A 42 6.34 2.52 -20.25
CA VAL A 42 7.37 1.64 -20.80
C VAL A 42 6.69 0.47 -21.50
N LYS A 43 7.08 0.22 -22.76
CA LYS A 43 6.51 -0.83 -23.61
C LYS A 43 7.45 -2.01 -23.72
N GLY A 44 6.90 -3.22 -23.62
CA GLY A 44 7.63 -4.46 -23.86
C GLY A 44 7.87 -4.73 -25.34
N ALA A 45 8.51 -5.85 -25.65
CA ALA A 45 8.80 -6.26 -27.03
C ALA A 45 7.54 -6.46 -27.90
N ASP A 46 6.38 -6.71 -27.28
CA ASP A 46 5.08 -6.83 -27.96
C ASP A 46 4.40 -5.47 -28.20
N GLY A 47 5.05 -4.36 -27.82
CA GLY A 47 4.55 -3.00 -27.99
C GLY A 47 3.49 -2.59 -26.95
N LYS A 48 3.21 -3.42 -25.94
CA LYS A 48 2.22 -3.12 -24.90
C LYS A 48 2.89 -2.60 -23.61
N PRO A 49 2.17 -1.80 -22.82
CA PRO A 49 2.64 -1.39 -21.49
C PRO A 49 2.99 -2.60 -20.61
N ILE A 50 4.14 -2.54 -19.95
CA ILE A 50 4.60 -3.57 -19.02
C ILE A 50 3.89 -3.38 -17.67
N ALA A 51 3.36 -4.45 -17.08
CA ALA A 51 2.75 -4.40 -15.75
C ALA A 51 3.80 -4.00 -14.69
N GLN A 52 3.40 -3.15 -13.74
CA GLN A 52 4.28 -2.67 -12.69
C GLN A 52 4.51 -3.75 -11.64
N THR A 53 5.76 -4.12 -11.47
CA THR A 53 6.26 -4.96 -10.38
C THR A 53 7.17 -4.16 -9.46
N ALA A 54 7.53 -4.72 -8.32
CA ALA A 54 8.42 -4.07 -7.36
C ALA A 54 9.32 -5.08 -6.64
N ASP A 55 10.48 -4.59 -6.23
CA ASP A 55 11.29 -5.22 -5.20
C ASP A 55 10.78 -4.76 -3.84
N TYR A 56 10.59 -5.70 -2.92
CA TYR A 56 10.11 -5.48 -1.56
C TYR A 56 11.08 -6.08 -0.56
N SER A 57 11.37 -5.34 0.52
CA SER A 57 12.19 -5.82 1.64
C SER A 57 11.37 -5.82 2.92
N TYR A 58 11.14 -7.02 3.46
CA TYR A 58 10.43 -7.27 4.71
C TYR A 58 11.38 -7.21 5.90
N ASN A 59 10.91 -6.63 7.00
CA ASN A 59 11.69 -6.47 8.22
C ASN A 59 10.85 -6.64 9.51
N GLY A 60 9.61 -7.11 9.39
CA GLY A 60 8.64 -7.24 10.47
C GLY A 60 8.23 -8.68 10.75
N TYR A 61 6.93 -8.97 10.57
CA TYR A 61 6.39 -10.32 10.79
C TYR A 61 7.07 -11.36 9.89
N TRP A 62 7.45 -10.96 8.67
CA TRP A 62 8.41 -11.66 7.81
C TRP A 62 9.70 -10.86 7.71
N VAL A 63 10.80 -11.54 7.38
CA VAL A 63 12.11 -10.92 7.13
C VAL A 63 12.71 -11.53 5.87
N GLY A 64 13.13 -10.69 4.92
CA GLY A 64 13.70 -11.13 3.65
C GLY A 64 13.32 -10.20 2.50
N ASP A 65 13.62 -10.62 1.26
CA ASP A 65 13.35 -9.84 0.05
C ASP A 65 12.41 -10.60 -0.90
N ASP A 66 11.63 -9.87 -1.68
CA ASP A 66 10.66 -10.41 -2.65
C ASP A 66 10.56 -9.50 -3.88
N ASN A 67 10.76 -10.08 -5.05
CA ASN A 67 10.74 -9.40 -6.35
C ASN A 67 9.53 -9.81 -7.21
N SER A 68 8.57 -10.53 -6.61
CA SER A 68 7.36 -11.03 -7.27
C SER A 68 6.12 -10.17 -7.04
N VAL A 69 6.26 -9.08 -6.27
CA VAL A 69 5.18 -8.14 -5.97
C VAL A 69 4.70 -7.48 -7.26
N VAL A 70 3.39 -7.51 -7.48
CA VAL A 70 2.72 -6.85 -8.60
C VAL A 70 1.83 -5.74 -8.06
N ILE A 71 1.86 -4.56 -8.68
CA ILE A 71 1.12 -3.39 -8.23
C ILE A 71 -0.14 -3.20 -9.07
N GLU A 72 -1.25 -2.98 -8.38
CA GLU A 72 -2.50 -2.53 -8.97
C GLU A 72 -2.92 -1.20 -8.38
N ARG A 73 -3.73 -0.46 -9.14
CA ARG A 73 -4.31 0.81 -8.72
C ARG A 73 -5.83 0.69 -8.78
N ALA A 74 -6.52 1.20 -7.76
CA ALA A 74 -7.96 1.35 -7.86
C ALA A 74 -8.27 2.50 -8.83
N ALA A 75 -9.07 2.21 -9.85
CA ALA A 75 -9.31 3.08 -11.00
C ALA A 75 -9.68 4.52 -10.58
N GLY A 76 -8.93 5.50 -11.09
CA GLY A 76 -9.17 6.92 -10.83
C GLY A 76 -8.86 7.41 -9.40
N THR A 77 -8.15 6.63 -8.58
CA THR A 77 -7.83 6.98 -7.18
C THR A 77 -6.32 7.03 -6.94
N THR A 78 -5.89 7.34 -5.73
CA THR A 78 -4.49 7.17 -5.27
C THR A 78 -4.33 5.98 -4.32
N VAL A 79 -5.25 5.01 -4.42
CA VAL A 79 -5.25 3.77 -3.65
C VAL A 79 -4.61 2.67 -4.50
N PHE A 80 -3.64 1.98 -3.91
CA PHE A 80 -2.84 0.95 -4.55
C PHE A 80 -2.92 -0.36 -3.77
N ARG A 81 -2.64 -1.45 -4.45
CA ARG A 81 -2.59 -2.79 -3.88
C ARG A 81 -1.30 -3.47 -4.32
N MET A 82 -0.49 -3.87 -3.35
CA MET A 82 0.54 -4.89 -3.54
C MET A 82 -0.16 -6.24 -3.60
N THR A 83 -0.05 -6.92 -4.73
CA THR A 83 -0.45 -8.31 -4.85
C THR A 83 0.78 -9.22 -4.82
N ASN A 84 0.56 -10.47 -4.41
CA ASN A 84 1.60 -11.46 -4.10
C ASN A 84 2.49 -11.12 -2.90
N TRP A 85 2.04 -10.23 -2.02
CA TRP A 85 2.79 -9.88 -0.81
C TRP A 85 2.70 -11.00 0.24
N GLY A 86 3.76 -11.20 1.03
CA GLY A 86 3.84 -12.28 2.02
C GLY A 86 3.87 -13.66 1.35
N GLU A 87 4.84 -13.88 0.47
CA GLU A 87 5.04 -15.12 -0.29
C GLU A 87 3.82 -15.50 -1.17
N GLY A 88 3.16 -14.52 -1.78
CA GLY A 88 2.02 -14.79 -2.67
C GLY A 88 0.67 -14.97 -1.98
N THR A 89 0.59 -14.91 -0.66
CA THR A 89 -0.61 -15.32 0.08
C THR A 89 -1.57 -14.15 0.34
N TYR A 90 -1.06 -12.92 0.46
CA TYR A 90 -1.84 -11.77 0.88
C TYR A 90 -1.65 -10.57 -0.03
N ASN A 91 -2.54 -9.60 0.15
CA ASN A 91 -2.45 -8.30 -0.49
C ASN A 91 -2.34 -7.23 0.58
N VAL A 92 -1.61 -6.17 0.28
CA VAL A 92 -1.56 -4.98 1.13
C VAL A 92 -2.06 -3.78 0.34
N ILE A 93 -3.08 -3.13 0.88
CA ILE A 93 -3.68 -1.92 0.31
C ILE A 93 -3.11 -0.70 1.02
N PHE A 94 -2.64 0.27 0.24
CA PHE A 94 -2.08 1.52 0.74
C PHE A 94 -2.57 2.70 -0.11
N THR A 95 -2.53 3.91 0.44
CA THR A 95 -2.98 5.13 -0.23
C THR A 95 -1.90 6.18 -0.20
N ILE A 96 -1.58 6.77 -1.35
CA ILE A 96 -0.73 7.96 -1.41
C ILE A 96 -1.62 9.19 -1.21
N ASN A 97 -1.28 10.05 -0.26
CA ASN A 97 -1.99 11.29 0.03
C ASN A 97 -1.24 12.46 -0.63
N PRO A 98 -1.62 12.90 -1.84
CA PRO A 98 -0.89 13.95 -2.57
C PRO A 98 -0.81 15.28 -1.81
N ASP A 99 -1.87 15.61 -1.08
CA ASP A 99 -2.04 16.88 -0.36
C ASP A 99 -1.40 16.89 1.03
N LYS A 100 -0.84 15.76 1.47
CA LYS A 100 -0.19 15.63 2.77
C LYS A 100 1.29 15.34 2.59
N LYS A 101 2.10 16.07 3.35
CA LYS A 101 3.55 15.96 3.34
C LYS A 101 4.08 15.62 4.72
N VAL A 102 5.15 14.83 4.74
CA VAL A 102 6.00 14.61 5.91
C VAL A 102 7.40 15.09 5.58
N THR A 103 8.07 15.72 6.55
CA THR A 103 9.46 16.19 6.39
C THR A 103 10.38 15.23 7.11
N ILE A 104 11.31 14.61 6.38
CA ILE A 104 12.34 13.73 6.93
C ILE A 104 13.68 14.29 6.49
N GLU A 105 14.54 14.58 7.46
CA GLU A 105 15.88 15.17 7.23
C GLU A 105 15.88 16.42 6.32
N GLY A 106 14.80 17.21 6.37
CA GLY A 106 14.65 18.44 5.59
C GLY A 106 14.15 18.25 4.15
N LYS A 107 13.80 17.02 3.75
CA LYS A 107 13.13 16.73 2.46
C LYS A 107 11.65 16.39 2.70
N GLU A 108 10.78 16.92 1.85
CA GLU A 108 9.34 16.65 1.89
C GLU A 108 8.98 15.43 1.05
N TYR A 109 8.12 14.57 1.61
CA TYR A 109 7.65 13.34 0.99
C TYR A 109 6.14 13.24 1.03
N ASN A 110 5.55 12.50 0.09
CA ASN A 110 4.11 12.27 0.12
C ASN A 110 3.76 11.23 1.19
N VAL A 111 2.85 11.59 2.08
CA VAL A 111 2.31 10.71 3.13
C VAL A 111 1.62 9.50 2.50
N VAL A 112 2.04 8.31 2.91
CA VAL A 112 1.38 7.05 2.55
C VAL A 112 0.61 6.54 3.76
N THR A 113 -0.62 6.09 3.55
CA THR A 113 -1.45 5.55 4.63
C THR A 113 -1.87 4.11 4.39
N VAL A 114 -1.82 3.29 5.43
CA VAL A 114 -2.13 1.85 5.39
C VAL A 114 -3.11 1.52 6.51
N SER A 115 -4.40 1.46 6.16
CA SER A 115 -5.43 1.11 7.13
C SER A 115 -5.25 -0.32 7.66
N PRO A 116 -5.69 -0.59 8.91
CA PRO A 116 -5.80 -1.93 9.47
C PRO A 116 -6.37 -2.94 8.48
N GLN A 117 -5.60 -3.97 8.17
CA GLN A 117 -6.03 -5.07 7.31
C GLN A 117 -5.39 -6.39 7.75
N GLN A 118 -6.15 -7.47 7.61
CA GLN A 118 -5.64 -8.81 7.90
C GLN A 118 -4.65 -9.22 6.81
N VAL A 119 -3.51 -9.72 7.23
CA VAL A 119 -2.41 -10.14 6.35
C VAL A 119 -1.85 -11.51 6.70
N ALA A 120 -2.32 -12.18 7.74
CA ALA A 120 -1.98 -13.57 7.98
C ALA A 120 -3.06 -14.30 8.79
N ASP A 121 -3.09 -15.62 8.70
CA ASP A 121 -3.70 -16.51 9.67
C ASP A 121 -2.61 -17.32 10.35
N ASN A 122 -2.47 -17.19 11.68
CA ASN A 122 -1.49 -17.91 12.47
C ASN A 122 -2.16 -18.92 13.40
N ALA A 123 -1.65 -20.14 13.46
CA ALA A 123 -2.24 -21.21 14.28
C ALA A 123 -2.25 -20.90 15.80
N ASN A 124 -1.29 -20.11 16.29
CA ASN A 124 -1.15 -19.81 17.72
C ASN A 124 -1.88 -18.52 18.14
N TYR A 125 -2.00 -17.57 17.23
CA TYR A 125 -2.46 -16.20 17.54
C TYR A 125 -3.74 -15.79 16.80
N GLY A 126 -4.20 -16.60 15.83
CA GLY A 126 -5.32 -16.27 14.95
C GLY A 126 -4.94 -15.28 13.85
N ALA A 127 -5.89 -14.44 13.45
CA ALA A 127 -5.71 -13.43 12.42
C ALA A 127 -4.64 -12.39 12.84
N VAL A 128 -3.69 -12.15 11.94
CA VAL A 128 -2.63 -11.15 12.04
C VAL A 128 -2.99 -9.97 11.13
N TYR A 129 -2.79 -8.75 11.65
CA TYR A 129 -3.12 -7.50 11.00
C TYR A 129 -1.88 -6.61 10.87
N VAL A 130 -1.89 -5.73 9.86
CA VAL A 130 -0.89 -4.68 9.66
C VAL A 130 -1.54 -3.31 9.50
N SER A 131 -0.86 -2.25 9.93
CA SER A 131 -1.21 -0.84 9.67
C SER A 131 0.01 0.09 9.75
N ASP A 132 -0.11 1.31 9.23
CA ASP A 132 0.90 2.38 9.29
C ASP A 132 0.89 3.16 10.61
N LEU A 133 -0.30 3.48 11.13
CA LEU A 133 -0.42 4.25 12.35
C LEU A 133 -0.08 3.35 13.54
N PRO A 134 0.87 3.75 14.41
CA PRO A 134 1.19 3.00 15.61
C PRO A 134 -0.11 2.82 16.39
N SER A 135 -0.40 1.58 16.75
CA SER A 135 -1.58 1.18 17.52
C SER A 135 -1.83 2.21 18.64
N TYR A 136 -3.05 2.76 18.72
CA TYR A 136 -3.59 3.90 19.52
C TYR A 136 -3.12 4.09 21.00
N GLN A 137 -1.86 3.87 21.32
CA GLN A 137 -1.29 3.88 22.66
C GLN A 137 -0.09 4.82 22.67
N ASN A 138 0.17 5.41 23.85
CA ASN A 138 1.38 6.16 24.20
C ASN A 138 1.62 7.52 23.51
N GLY A 139 0.63 8.10 22.83
CA GLY A 139 0.74 9.48 22.32
C GLY A 139 1.69 9.65 21.12
N LEU A 140 1.99 8.54 20.43
CA LEU A 140 2.74 8.54 19.18
C LEU A 140 1.95 9.21 18.06
N THR A 141 2.68 9.81 17.15
CA THR A 141 2.18 10.56 15.99
C THR A 141 2.64 9.89 14.70
N TYR A 142 2.06 10.32 13.58
CA TYR A 142 2.47 9.82 12.28
C TYR A 142 3.93 10.17 11.97
N GLU A 143 4.38 11.33 12.43
CA GLU A 143 5.74 11.83 12.26
C GLU A 143 6.79 10.97 12.98
N ASP A 144 6.39 10.21 14.00
CA ASP A 144 7.27 9.24 14.65
C ASP A 144 7.49 7.99 13.79
N PHE A 145 6.50 7.59 12.98
CA PHE A 145 6.53 6.37 12.15
C PHE A 145 5.96 6.64 10.74
N PRO A 146 6.60 7.50 9.93
CA PRO A 146 6.00 7.94 8.69
C PRO A 146 6.16 6.90 7.59
N CYS A 147 5.06 6.43 7.03
CA CYS A 147 5.06 5.75 5.73
C CYS A 147 5.10 6.80 4.60
N TYR A 148 5.91 6.67 3.57
CA TYR A 148 5.95 7.70 2.53
C TYR A 148 6.34 7.18 1.16
N TRP A 149 5.98 7.96 0.15
CA TRP A 149 6.45 7.81 -1.22
C TRP A 149 7.44 8.95 -1.53
N ASP A 150 8.55 8.60 -2.16
CA ASP A 150 9.66 9.52 -2.43
C ASP A 150 9.40 10.53 -3.57
N GLY A 151 8.29 10.36 -4.30
CA GLY A 151 7.97 11.13 -5.50
C GLY A 151 8.53 10.50 -6.79
N GLU A 152 9.27 9.41 -6.67
CA GLU A 152 9.89 8.64 -7.72
C GLU A 152 9.41 7.18 -7.64
N ARG A 153 10.28 6.23 -7.30
CA ARG A 153 9.98 4.79 -7.31
C ARG A 153 9.97 4.17 -5.92
N GLY A 154 10.47 4.88 -4.91
CA GLY A 154 10.70 4.36 -3.58
C GLY A 154 9.54 4.62 -2.63
N PHE A 155 9.19 3.60 -1.88
CA PHE A 155 8.25 3.65 -0.77
C PHE A 155 8.92 3.16 0.50
N HIS A 156 8.58 3.83 1.60
CA HIS A 156 8.95 3.45 2.95
C HIS A 156 7.69 3.16 3.74
N PHE A 157 7.66 2.06 4.46
CA PHE A 157 6.55 1.64 5.29
C PHE A 157 7.05 1.37 6.71
N GLU A 158 6.50 2.08 7.70
CA GLU A 158 6.66 1.77 9.12
C GLU A 158 5.47 0.90 9.55
N PHE A 159 5.61 -0.41 9.39
CA PHE A 159 4.51 -1.35 9.64
C PHE A 159 4.44 -1.82 11.09
N HIS A 160 3.24 -1.75 11.65
CA HIS A 160 2.92 -2.34 12.93
C HIS A 160 2.08 -3.61 12.74
N TYR A 161 2.65 -4.73 13.15
CA TYR A 161 1.99 -6.03 13.12
C TYR A 161 1.34 -6.34 14.46
N TYR A 162 0.10 -6.82 14.46
CA TYR A 162 -0.62 -7.18 15.67
C TYR A 162 -1.66 -8.28 15.44
N CYS A 163 -2.13 -8.89 16.52
CA CYS A 163 -3.22 -9.86 16.53
C CYS A 163 -4.18 -9.55 17.69
N GLY A 164 -5.20 -10.40 17.87
CA GLY A 164 -6.15 -10.24 18.98
C GLY A 164 -5.51 -10.31 20.38
N GLN A 165 -4.31 -10.86 20.51
CA GLN A 165 -3.57 -10.97 21.77
C GLN A 165 -2.62 -9.80 22.04
N GLY A 166 -2.37 -8.93 21.07
CA GLY A 166 -1.46 -7.79 21.19
C GLY A 166 -0.60 -7.54 19.96
N SER A 167 0.35 -6.61 20.09
CA SER A 167 1.33 -6.28 19.05
C SER A 167 2.46 -7.30 19.02
N PHE A 168 2.94 -7.63 17.80
CA PHE A 168 4.16 -8.41 17.61
C PHE A 168 5.42 -7.57 17.83
N ASN A 169 5.34 -6.28 17.54
CA ASN A 169 6.45 -5.33 17.64
C ASN A 169 6.30 -4.48 18.89
N ASN A 170 7.42 -3.98 19.44
CA ASN A 170 7.34 -2.97 20.48
C ASN A 170 6.70 -1.68 19.90
N PRO A 171 5.77 -1.00 20.61
CA PRO A 171 5.15 0.23 20.12
C PRO A 171 6.11 1.34 19.68
N ASN A 172 7.34 1.35 20.20
CA ASN A 172 8.37 2.35 19.88
C ASN A 172 9.46 1.81 18.93
N GLU A 173 9.29 0.60 18.38
CA GLU A 173 10.26 -0.01 17.48
C GLU A 173 9.92 0.31 16.03
N HIS A 174 10.92 0.81 15.30
CA HIS A 174 10.82 1.07 13.87
C HIS A 174 10.98 -0.22 13.09
N ILE A 175 9.95 -0.57 12.34
CA ILE A 175 9.96 -1.70 11.42
C ILE A 175 9.78 -1.11 10.02
N ALA A 176 10.91 -0.62 9.51
CA ALA A 176 11.00 -0.08 8.17
C ALA A 176 11.03 -1.23 7.15
N GLU A 177 9.97 -1.32 6.35
CA GLU A 177 9.91 -2.12 5.13
C GLU A 177 9.97 -1.17 3.92
N THR A 178 10.60 -1.61 2.85
CA THR A 178 10.80 -0.76 1.66
C THR A 178 10.27 -1.44 0.41
N MET A 179 9.76 -0.64 -0.52
CA MET A 179 9.35 -1.10 -1.84
C MET A 179 9.92 -0.18 -2.90
N THR A 180 10.53 -0.75 -3.93
CA THR A 180 11.03 0.01 -5.09
C THR A 180 10.34 -0.47 -6.36
N LEU A 181 9.57 0.41 -7.00
CA LEU A 181 8.93 0.12 -8.27
C LEU A 181 9.96 -0.09 -9.37
N HIS A 182 9.85 -1.17 -10.15
CA HIS A 182 10.74 -1.42 -11.28
C HIS A 182 10.60 -0.36 -12.38
N ASP A 183 11.70 -0.10 -13.08
CA ASP A 183 11.80 0.82 -14.21
C ASP A 183 11.63 0.15 -15.59
N GLY A 184 11.49 -1.18 -15.62
CA GLY A 184 11.34 -1.98 -16.83
C GLY A 184 12.66 -2.40 -17.49
N SER A 185 13.81 -2.10 -16.90
CA SER A 185 15.13 -2.48 -17.41
C SER A 185 15.42 -3.98 -17.31
N ALA A 186 14.93 -4.65 -16.26
CA ALA A 186 15.10 -6.09 -16.06
C ALA A 186 14.19 -6.97 -16.95
N SER A 187 13.15 -6.39 -17.57
CA SER A 187 12.17 -7.10 -18.40
C SER A 187 12.49 -7.10 -19.90
N MET A 188 13.71 -6.69 -20.27
CA MET A 188 14.18 -6.56 -21.66
C MET A 188 15.23 -7.62 -22.06
N GLU A 189 15.47 -8.63 -21.21
CA GLU A 189 16.31 -9.80 -21.51
C GLU A 189 15.49 -11.01 -21.99
#